data_AF-I9P2N4-F1
#
_entry.id   AF-I9P2N4-F1
#
_cell.length_a   1.000
_cell.length_b   1.000
_cell.length_c   1.000
_cell.angle_alpha   90.00
_cell.angle_beta   90.00
_cell.angle_gamma   90.00
#
_symmetry.space_group_name_H-M   'P 1'
#
loop_
_entity.id
_entity.type
_entity.pdbx_description
1 polymer ?
#
loop_
_entity_poly.entity_id
_entity_poly.type
_entity_poly.pdbx_seq_one_letter_code
_entity_poly.pdbx_strand_id
1 'polypeptide(L)'
;MYKVILLTVILLLTGCSSIPLSTMLEMRSYSKEDFLATQPEQLRAQVLLVQPVRADLEKVELQLALETSKGLRLYQFPLQLLVEEQLPQVSGLFSTTPAKNSYTFKLSELAITNFVEMQQLLAEQKSAKLNFTISSGLLDIPKGASSVTLTARLKLSEQNDYLTLFEDAKLALDHSD
;
A
#
# COMPACT_ATOMS: atom_id res chain seq x y z
N MET A 1 27.83 32.99 -39.51
CA MET A 1 26.80 31.94 -39.37
C MET A 1 27.16 31.08 -38.17
N TYR A 2 26.70 31.43 -36.96
CA TYR A 2 27.07 30.73 -35.73
C TYR A 2 25.97 29.77 -35.28
N LYS A 3 26.29 28.49 -35.42
CA LYS A 3 25.88 27.28 -34.68
C LYS A 3 24.63 27.42 -33.81
N VAL A 4 23.55 26.78 -34.26
CA VAL A 4 22.36 26.46 -33.45
C VAL A 4 22.79 25.64 -32.24
N ILE A 5 22.63 26.21 -31.04
CA ILE A 5 22.80 25.51 -29.78
C ILE A 5 21.60 24.57 -29.64
N LEU A 6 21.86 23.27 -29.78
CA LEU A 6 20.90 22.19 -29.57
C LEU A 6 20.58 22.11 -28.07
N LEU A 7 19.46 22.70 -27.65
CA LEU A 7 18.94 22.57 -26.30
C LEU A 7 18.43 21.12 -26.11
N THR A 8 19.27 20.27 -25.53
CA THR A 8 18.89 18.90 -25.18
C THR A 8 18.08 18.96 -23.89
N VAL A 9 16.75 18.92 -24.00
CA VAL A 9 15.84 18.75 -22.86
C VAL A 9 15.96 17.30 -22.39
N ILE A 10 16.62 17.08 -21.27
CA ILE A 10 16.66 15.78 -20.58
C ILE A 10 15.33 15.63 -19.85
N LEU A 11 14.43 14.82 -20.41
CA LEU A 11 13.17 14.44 -19.79
C LEU A 11 13.45 13.30 -18.77
N LEU A 12 13.56 13.64 -17.49
CA LEU A 12 13.56 12.66 -16.40
C LEU A 12 12.13 12.17 -16.20
N LEU A 13 11.77 11.04 -16.81
CA LEU A 13 10.53 10.33 -16.51
C LEU A 13 10.71 9.55 -15.21
N THR A 14 10.59 10.21 -14.07
CA THR A 14 10.31 9.51 -12.81
C THR A 14 8.84 9.11 -12.84
N GLY A 15 8.54 7.81 -12.83
CA GLY A 15 7.18 7.32 -12.60
C GLY A 15 6.74 7.71 -11.20
N CYS A 16 6.15 8.89 -11.05
CA CYS A 16 5.65 9.38 -9.78
C CYS A 16 4.33 8.67 -9.47
N SER A 17 4.38 7.50 -8.81
CA SER A 17 3.30 7.20 -7.87
C SER A 17 3.48 8.12 -6.67
N SER A 18 2.89 9.31 -6.72
CA SER A 18 2.95 10.23 -5.60
C SER A 18 1.99 9.78 -4.50
N ILE A 19 2.49 9.65 -3.28
CA ILE A 19 1.62 9.64 -2.11
C ILE A 19 0.89 10.99 -2.09
N PRO A 20 -0.45 11.02 -2.02
CA PRO A 20 -1.22 12.27 -1.95
C PRO A 20 -0.73 13.18 -0.80
N LEU A 21 -0.74 14.50 -1.05
CA LEU A 21 -0.32 15.49 -0.06
C LEU A 21 -1.13 15.41 1.24
N SER A 22 -2.44 15.13 1.13
CA SER A 22 -3.31 14.91 2.28
C SER A 22 -2.81 13.77 3.16
N THR A 23 -2.47 12.64 2.57
CA THR A 23 -1.90 11.49 3.29
C THR A 23 -0.56 11.83 3.92
N MET A 24 0.31 12.56 3.23
CA MET A 24 1.59 12.99 3.81
C MET A 24 1.38 13.90 5.03
N LEU A 25 0.41 14.82 4.98
CA LEU A 25 0.09 15.70 6.11
C LEU A 25 -0.50 14.92 7.29
N GLU A 26 -1.44 14.02 7.03
CA GLU A 26 -2.08 13.21 8.07
C GLU A 26 -1.09 12.25 8.74
N MET A 27 -0.27 11.57 7.95
CA MET A 27 0.79 10.69 8.47
C MET A 27 1.88 11.45 9.24
N ARG A 28 2.13 12.72 8.89
CA ARG A 28 3.06 13.57 9.64
C ARG A 28 2.51 13.98 11.01
N SER A 29 1.20 14.17 11.12
CA SER A 29 0.56 14.43 12.41
C SER A 29 0.37 13.16 13.25
N TYR A 30 0.40 11.98 12.62
CA TYR A 30 0.22 10.70 13.30
C TYR A 30 1.42 10.36 14.18
N SER A 31 1.21 10.48 15.49
CA SER A 31 2.22 10.34 16.52
C SER A 31 2.36 8.91 17.03
N LYS A 32 3.34 8.69 17.92
CA LYS A 32 3.49 7.41 18.63
C LYS A 32 2.24 7.13 19.48
N GLU A 33 1.69 8.15 20.11
CA GLU A 33 0.51 8.06 20.96
C GLU A 33 -0.72 7.64 20.12
N ASP A 34 -0.88 8.20 18.92
CA ASP A 34 -1.96 7.80 18.00
C ASP A 34 -1.81 6.34 17.55
N PHE A 35 -0.58 5.89 17.30
CA PHE A 35 -0.30 4.49 17.01
C PHE A 35 -0.65 3.56 18.17
N LEU A 36 -0.31 3.93 19.40
CA LEU A 36 -0.63 3.15 20.61
C LEU A 36 -2.13 3.15 20.92
N ALA A 37 -2.87 4.18 20.52
CA ALA A 37 -4.32 4.27 20.67
C ALA A 37 -5.12 3.57 19.56
N THR A 38 -4.46 3.17 18.47
CA THR A 38 -5.11 2.52 17.33
C THR A 38 -5.67 1.16 17.71
N GLN A 39 -6.94 0.93 17.38
CA GLN A 39 -7.62 -0.33 17.60
C GLN A 39 -7.40 -1.26 16.39
N PRO A 40 -6.63 -2.34 16.51
CA PRO A 40 -6.26 -3.20 15.38
C PRO A 40 -7.47 -3.81 14.67
N GLU A 41 -8.58 -4.04 15.39
CA GLU A 41 -9.84 -4.57 14.88
C GLU A 41 -10.52 -3.61 13.88
N GLN A 42 -10.19 -2.32 13.95
CA GLN A 42 -10.75 -1.29 13.08
C GLN A 42 -9.91 -1.03 11.83
N LEU A 43 -8.68 -1.55 11.77
CA LEU A 43 -7.80 -1.36 10.64
C LEU A 43 -8.37 -2.03 9.39
N ARG A 44 -8.40 -1.28 8.28
CA ARG A 44 -8.75 -1.81 6.96
C ARG A 44 -7.69 -1.44 5.95
N ALA A 45 -7.30 -2.40 5.11
CA ALA A 45 -6.52 -2.13 3.92
C ALA A 45 -7.41 -2.33 2.70
N GLN A 46 -7.34 -1.44 1.71
CA GLN A 46 -8.03 -1.61 0.45
C GLN A 46 -7.02 -1.57 -0.69
N VAL A 47 -7.10 -2.56 -1.57
CA VAL A 47 -6.29 -2.65 -2.79
C VAL A 47 -7.23 -2.66 -3.99
N LEU A 48 -6.97 -1.79 -4.95
CA LEU A 48 -7.67 -1.77 -6.23
C LEU A 48 -6.68 -2.14 -7.34
N LEU A 49 -7.01 -3.14 -8.13
CA LEU A 49 -6.21 -3.58 -9.29
C LEU A 49 -6.98 -3.32 -10.57
N VAL A 50 -6.33 -2.73 -11.57
CA VAL A 50 -6.94 -2.55 -12.89
C VAL A 50 -7.18 -3.90 -13.55
N GLN A 51 -8.40 -4.13 -14.02
CA GLN A 51 -8.77 -5.37 -14.70
C GLN A 51 -7.93 -5.58 -15.98
N PRO A 52 -7.61 -6.84 -16.36
CA PRO A 52 -8.14 -8.09 -15.79
C PRO A 52 -7.36 -8.62 -14.57
N VAL A 53 -6.30 -7.93 -14.12
CA VAL A 53 -5.42 -8.43 -13.05
C VAL A 53 -6.17 -8.62 -11.74
N ARG A 54 -5.90 -9.73 -11.05
CA ARG A 54 -6.48 -10.07 -9.74
C ARG A 54 -5.37 -10.28 -8.70
N ALA A 55 -5.71 -10.10 -7.44
CA ALA A 55 -4.81 -10.44 -6.34
C ALA A 55 -4.86 -11.95 -6.09
N ASP A 56 -3.71 -12.58 -5.85
CA ASP A 56 -3.65 -13.95 -5.31
C ASP A 56 -3.84 -13.88 -3.79
N LEU A 57 -5.09 -13.99 -3.34
CA LEU A 57 -5.48 -13.77 -1.95
C LEU A 57 -4.81 -14.73 -0.96
N GLU A 58 -4.38 -15.91 -1.42
CA GLU A 58 -3.67 -16.89 -0.57
C GLU A 58 -2.22 -16.48 -0.27
N LYS A 59 -1.66 -15.56 -1.07
CA LYS A 59 -0.25 -15.13 -0.97
C LYS A 59 -0.08 -13.73 -0.40
N VAL A 60 -1.14 -13.10 0.10
CA VAL A 60 -1.07 -11.76 0.68
C VAL A 60 -0.53 -11.85 2.11
N GLU A 61 0.71 -11.42 2.30
CA GLU A 61 1.36 -11.38 3.61
C GLU A 61 1.97 -9.99 3.87
N LEU A 62 1.70 -9.44 5.05
CA LEU A 62 2.40 -8.29 5.59
C LEU A 62 3.37 -8.76 6.67
N GLN A 63 4.63 -8.40 6.55
CA GLN A 63 5.68 -8.67 7.53
C GLN A 63 6.24 -7.34 8.06
N LEU A 64 6.67 -7.36 9.32
CA LEU A 64 7.33 -6.24 9.96
C LEU A 64 8.60 -6.71 10.66
N ALA A 65 9.70 -6.04 10.36
CA ALA A 65 10.91 -6.08 11.17
C ALA A 65 10.92 -4.88 12.13
N LEU A 66 10.90 -5.18 13.43
CA LEU A 66 11.03 -4.22 14.51
C LEU A 66 12.43 -4.34 15.12
N GLU A 67 13.26 -3.32 14.90
CA GLU A 67 14.57 -3.22 15.52
C GLU A 67 14.52 -2.28 16.73
N THR A 68 14.92 -2.82 17.90
CA THR A 68 15.01 -2.08 19.17
C THR A 68 16.39 -2.26 19.80
N SER A 69 16.65 -1.56 20.89
CA SER A 69 17.84 -1.81 21.73
C SER A 69 17.90 -3.23 22.30
N LYS A 70 16.76 -3.93 22.36
CA LYS A 70 16.64 -5.32 22.83
C LYS A 70 16.85 -6.35 21.69
N GLY A 71 17.07 -5.89 20.45
CA GLY A 71 17.28 -6.74 19.26
C GLY A 71 16.18 -6.61 18.19
N LEU A 72 16.31 -7.44 17.15
CA LEU A 72 15.38 -7.56 16.03
C LEU A 72 14.24 -8.53 16.37
N ARG A 73 13.00 -8.12 16.12
CA ARG A 73 11.81 -9.00 16.14
C ARG A 73 11.12 -8.96 14.79
N LEU A 74 10.64 -10.11 14.35
CA LEU A 74 9.86 -10.24 13.12
C LEU A 74 8.41 -10.56 13.48
N TYR A 75 7.49 -9.79 12.93
CA TYR A 75 6.06 -9.98 13.08
C TYR A 75 5.43 -10.31 11.73
N GLN A 76 4.47 -11.22 11.74
CA GLN A 76 3.61 -11.51 10.60
C GLN A 76 2.21 -10.96 10.87
N PHE A 77 1.63 -10.34 9.85
CA PHE A 77 0.30 -9.76 9.89
C PHE A 77 -0.54 -10.34 8.75
N PRO A 78 -0.96 -11.62 8.85
CA PRO A 78 -1.83 -12.20 7.85
C PRO A 78 -3.15 -11.43 7.77
N LEU A 79 -3.56 -11.13 6.54
CA LEU A 79 -4.77 -10.38 6.24
C LEU A 79 -5.92 -11.33 5.90
N GLN A 80 -7.13 -10.95 6.28
CA GLN A 80 -8.36 -11.67 5.90
C GLN A 80 -9.17 -10.80 4.96
N LEU A 81 -9.61 -11.37 3.84
CA LEU A 81 -10.54 -10.70 2.93
C LEU A 81 -11.85 -10.43 3.68
N LEU A 82 -12.28 -9.17 3.66
CA LEU A 82 -13.56 -8.73 4.19
C LEU A 82 -14.59 -8.57 3.07
N VAL A 83 -14.18 -7.94 1.97
CA VAL A 83 -15.05 -7.65 0.81
C VAL A 83 -14.23 -7.74 -0.48
N GLU A 84 -14.78 -8.39 -1.50
CA GLU A 84 -14.31 -8.32 -2.90
C GLU A 84 -15.42 -7.74 -3.78
N GLU A 85 -15.09 -6.75 -4.60
CA GLU A 85 -16.02 -6.07 -5.49
C GLU A 85 -15.40 -5.85 -6.87
N GLN A 86 -16.22 -5.90 -7.91
CA GLN A 86 -15.84 -5.46 -9.24
C GLN A 86 -16.40 -4.07 -9.50
N LEU A 87 -15.51 -3.11 -9.72
CA LEU A 87 -15.86 -1.74 -10.04
C LEU A 87 -15.88 -1.60 -11.57
N PRO A 88 -17.03 -1.23 -12.17
CA PRO A 88 -17.13 -1.08 -13.61
C PRO A 88 -16.29 0.11 -14.09
N GLN A 89 -15.96 0.10 -15.38
CA GLN A 89 -15.38 1.28 -16.03
C GLN A 89 -16.37 2.45 -15.93
N VAL A 90 -15.85 3.63 -15.60
CA VAL A 90 -16.63 4.87 -15.57
C VAL A 90 -16.04 5.85 -16.57
N SER A 91 -16.84 6.23 -17.58
CA SER A 91 -16.46 7.24 -18.56
C SER A 91 -17.13 8.56 -18.23
N GLY A 92 -16.33 9.59 -17.98
CA GLY A 92 -16.77 10.98 -17.82
C GLY A 92 -16.47 11.81 -19.06
N LEU A 93 -16.89 13.09 -19.04
CA LEU A 93 -16.65 14.03 -20.14
C LEU A 93 -15.17 14.35 -20.37
N PHE A 94 -14.32 14.21 -19.35
CA PHE A 94 -12.90 14.61 -19.38
C PHE A 94 -11.91 13.47 -19.11
N SER A 95 -12.37 12.34 -18.57
CA SER A 95 -11.51 11.20 -18.25
C SER A 95 -12.31 9.89 -18.25
N THR A 96 -11.60 8.78 -18.41
CA THR A 96 -12.15 7.44 -18.20
C THR A 96 -11.37 6.76 -17.10
N THR A 97 -12.08 6.30 -16.08
CA THR A 97 -11.54 5.45 -15.01
C THR A 97 -11.71 4.00 -15.45
N PRO A 98 -10.62 3.22 -15.58
CA PRO A 98 -10.72 1.83 -16.00
C PRO A 98 -11.46 0.98 -14.96
N ALA A 99 -12.02 -0.15 -15.39
CA ALA A 99 -12.59 -1.13 -14.48
C ALA A 99 -11.53 -1.67 -13.51
N LYS A 100 -11.90 -1.90 -12.25
CA LYS A 100 -10.98 -2.34 -11.18
C LYS A 100 -11.58 -3.48 -10.37
N ASN A 101 -10.74 -4.39 -9.90
CA ASN A 101 -11.06 -5.32 -8.83
C ASN A 101 -10.68 -4.68 -7.50
N SER A 102 -11.62 -4.58 -6.56
CA SER A 102 -11.45 -3.97 -5.24
C SER A 102 -11.46 -5.06 -4.17
N TYR A 103 -10.43 -5.04 -3.33
CA TYR A 103 -10.26 -5.97 -2.22
C TYR A 103 -10.11 -5.18 -0.94
N THR A 104 -11.03 -5.36 -0.01
CA THR A 104 -10.94 -4.81 1.34
C THR A 104 -10.55 -5.91 2.30
N PHE A 105 -9.51 -5.68 3.09
CA PHE A 105 -8.95 -6.61 4.05
C PHE A 105 -9.07 -6.07 5.47
N LYS A 106 -9.17 -6.99 6.42
CA LYS A 106 -8.97 -6.74 7.86
C LYS A 106 -7.79 -7.56 8.37
N LEU A 107 -7.30 -7.22 9.55
CA LEU A 107 -6.34 -8.07 10.26
C LEU A 107 -7.01 -9.40 10.66
N SER A 108 -6.27 -10.51 10.53
CA SER A 108 -6.64 -11.78 11.16
C SER A 108 -6.49 -11.69 12.69
N GLU A 109 -7.05 -12.67 13.42
CA GLU A 109 -6.88 -12.76 14.88
C GLU A 109 -5.40 -12.86 15.32
N LEU A 110 -4.59 -13.59 14.55
CA LEU A 110 -3.14 -13.65 14.77
C LEU A 110 -2.48 -12.28 14.55
N ALA A 111 -2.86 -11.59 13.48
CA ALA A 111 -2.35 -10.25 13.19
C ALA A 111 -2.76 -9.24 14.27
N ILE A 112 -3.98 -9.32 14.80
CA ILE A 112 -4.45 -8.48 15.91
C ILE A 112 -3.59 -8.71 17.15
N THR A 113 -3.36 -9.97 17.52
CA THR A 113 -2.53 -10.33 18.68
C THR A 113 -1.10 -9.82 18.53
N ASN A 114 -0.49 -10.01 17.35
CA ASN A 114 0.85 -9.51 17.03
C ASN A 114 0.91 -7.98 17.07
N PHE A 115 -0.17 -7.29 16.67
CA PHE A 115 -0.23 -5.83 16.68
C PHE A 115 -0.25 -5.29 18.10
N VAL A 116 -1.04 -5.89 18.98
CA VAL A 116 -1.11 -5.53 20.40
C VAL A 116 0.23 -5.77 21.09
N GLU A 117 0.89 -6.91 20.83
CA GLU A 117 2.22 -7.17 21.39
C GLU A 117 3.24 -6.11 20.93
N MET A 118 3.24 -5.79 19.64
CA MET A 118 4.09 -4.73 19.10
C MET A 118 3.80 -3.37 19.76
N GLN A 119 2.54 -2.99 19.95
CA GLN A 119 2.16 -1.74 20.62
C GLN A 119 2.74 -1.70 22.04
N GLN A 120 2.61 -2.78 22.81
CA GLN A 120 3.17 -2.87 24.16
C GLN A 120 4.69 -2.70 24.17
N LEU A 121 5.39 -3.35 23.26
CA LEU A 121 6.83 -3.20 23.14
C LEU A 121 7.22 -1.77 22.78
N LEU A 122 6.57 -1.18 21.78
CA LEU A 122 6.86 0.18 21.35
C LEU A 122 6.56 1.21 22.44
N ALA A 123 5.55 0.98 23.29
CA ALA A 123 5.25 1.85 24.41
C ALA A 123 6.48 2.06 25.32
N GLU A 124 7.23 0.99 25.59
CA GLU A 124 8.44 1.00 26.43
C GLU A 124 9.68 1.57 25.75
N GLN A 125 9.71 1.66 24.42
CA GLN A 125 10.90 2.06 23.67
C GLN A 125 10.96 3.58 23.43
N LYS A 126 12.13 4.18 23.66
CA LYS A 126 12.40 5.57 23.29
C LYS A 126 12.62 5.74 21.77
N SER A 127 13.12 4.70 21.11
CA SER A 127 13.37 4.69 19.67
C SER A 127 13.26 3.26 19.16
N ALA A 128 12.64 3.11 17.99
CA ALA A 128 12.51 1.86 17.27
C ALA A 128 12.57 2.16 15.77
N LYS A 129 13.14 1.22 15.00
CA LYS A 129 13.04 1.24 13.54
C LYS A 129 12.04 0.19 13.10
N LEU A 130 11.16 0.59 12.20
CA LEU A 130 10.08 -0.24 11.65
C LEU A 130 10.33 -0.40 10.16
N ASN A 131 10.48 -1.64 9.70
CA ASN A 131 10.59 -1.97 8.28
C ASN A 131 9.43 -2.89 7.90
N PHE A 132 8.52 -2.40 7.07
CA PHE A 132 7.39 -3.18 6.57
C PHE A 132 7.72 -3.80 5.22
N THR A 133 7.39 -5.07 5.05
CA THR A 133 7.48 -5.80 3.79
C THR A 133 6.11 -6.34 3.43
N ILE A 134 5.63 -6.07 2.22
CA ILE A 134 4.38 -6.61 1.70
C ILE A 134 4.73 -7.55 0.57
N SER A 135 4.18 -8.76 0.64
CA SER A 135 4.26 -9.75 -0.42
C SER A 135 2.85 -10.11 -0.87
N SER A 136 2.65 -10.22 -2.18
CA SER A 136 1.39 -10.66 -2.77
C SER A 136 1.68 -11.32 -4.11
N GLY A 137 0.96 -12.39 -4.41
CA GLY A 137 0.85 -12.87 -5.78
C GLY A 137 -0.15 -12.04 -6.57
N LEU A 138 -0.03 -12.09 -7.89
CA LEU A 138 -0.98 -11.54 -8.85
C LEU A 138 -1.41 -12.65 -9.82
N LEU A 139 -2.68 -12.65 -10.17
CA LEU A 139 -3.31 -13.58 -11.10
C LEU A 139 -3.82 -12.81 -12.33
N ASP A 140 -4.09 -13.54 -13.40
CA ASP A 140 -4.70 -13.02 -14.63
C ASP A 140 -3.90 -11.86 -15.27
N ILE A 141 -2.58 -11.88 -15.10
CA ILE A 141 -1.67 -10.91 -15.74
C ILE A 141 -1.71 -11.14 -17.26
N PRO A 142 -2.06 -10.12 -18.07
CA PRO A 142 -2.06 -10.26 -19.52
C PRO A 142 -0.68 -10.64 -20.06
N LYS A 143 -0.63 -11.54 -21.06
CA LYS A 143 0.63 -11.90 -21.73
C LYS A 143 1.30 -10.65 -22.31
N GLY A 144 2.58 -10.46 -21.99
CA GLY A 144 3.36 -9.31 -22.44
C GLY A 144 3.11 -8.01 -21.66
N ALA A 145 2.35 -8.04 -20.56
CA ALA A 145 2.26 -6.89 -19.66
C ALA A 145 3.61 -6.67 -18.96
N SER A 146 4.15 -5.45 -19.06
CA SER A 146 5.37 -5.03 -18.38
C SER A 146 5.12 -4.39 -17.02
N SER A 147 3.86 -4.08 -16.71
CA SER A 147 3.47 -3.47 -15.45
C SER A 147 2.01 -3.74 -15.09
N VAL A 148 1.69 -3.57 -13.82
CA VAL A 148 0.33 -3.56 -13.29
C VAL A 148 0.05 -2.23 -12.61
N THR A 149 -1.20 -1.76 -12.68
CA THR A 149 -1.62 -0.51 -12.02
C THR A 149 -2.44 -0.85 -10.79
N LEU A 150 -2.04 -0.29 -9.64
CA LEU A 150 -2.73 -0.48 -8.37
C LEU A 150 -2.98 0.82 -7.62
N THR A 151 -4.04 0.84 -6.83
CA THR A 151 -4.25 1.84 -5.77
C THR A 151 -4.30 1.12 -4.44
N ALA A 152 -3.55 1.61 -3.45
CA ALA A 152 -3.55 1.08 -2.10
C ALA A 152 -4.02 2.15 -1.11
N ARG A 153 -4.91 1.77 -0.20
CA ARG A 153 -5.50 2.64 0.80
C ARG A 153 -5.51 1.98 2.17
N LEU A 154 -5.44 2.81 3.21
CA LEU A 154 -5.42 2.40 4.60
C LEU A 154 -6.50 3.16 5.38
N LYS A 155 -7.27 2.45 6.19
CA LYS A 155 -8.21 3.02 7.15
C LYS A 155 -7.69 2.74 8.55
N LEU A 156 -7.45 3.79 9.33
CA LEU A 156 -6.87 3.69 10.67
C LEU A 156 -7.91 3.48 11.77
N SER A 157 -9.17 3.84 11.50
CA SER A 157 -10.32 3.60 12.38
C SER A 157 -11.59 3.53 11.53
N GLU A 158 -12.70 3.00 12.05
CA GLU A 158 -13.95 2.95 11.29
C GLU A 158 -14.56 4.32 11.02
N GLN A 159 -14.24 5.32 11.83
CA GLN A 159 -14.78 6.68 11.75
C GLN A 159 -14.02 7.57 10.75
N ASN A 160 -12.76 7.24 10.45
CA ASN A 160 -11.94 8.02 9.54
C ASN A 160 -12.19 7.62 8.08
N ASP A 161 -11.88 8.48 7.12
CA ASP A 161 -11.86 8.08 5.71
C ASP A 161 -10.62 7.24 5.39
N TYR A 162 -10.61 6.64 4.19
CA TYR A 162 -9.43 5.97 3.68
C TYR A 162 -8.32 6.97 3.34
N LEU A 163 -7.13 6.70 3.88
CA LEU A 163 -5.88 7.32 3.46
C LEU A 163 -5.36 6.60 2.22
N THR A 164 -5.19 7.31 1.11
CA THR A 164 -4.58 6.74 -0.09
C THR A 164 -3.07 6.72 0.08
N LEU A 165 -2.48 5.54 0.17
CA LEU A 165 -1.04 5.38 0.26
C LEU A 165 -0.40 5.52 -1.12
N PHE A 166 -1.00 4.86 -2.12
CA PHE A 166 -0.55 4.88 -3.51
C PHE A 166 -1.77 5.03 -4.40
N GLU A 167 -1.72 5.98 -5.33
CA GLU A 167 -2.79 6.21 -6.29
C GLU A 167 -2.31 5.83 -7.69
N ASP A 168 -3.02 4.87 -8.32
CA ASP A 168 -2.75 4.38 -9.68
C ASP A 168 -1.25 4.14 -9.95
N ALA A 169 -0.56 3.58 -8.96
CA ALA A 169 0.85 3.25 -9.01
C ALA A 169 1.08 2.13 -10.03
N LYS A 170 2.03 2.37 -10.95
CA LYS A 170 2.47 1.38 -11.93
C LYS A 170 3.63 0.59 -11.35
N LEU A 171 3.39 -0.66 -11.00
CA LEU A 171 4.43 -1.59 -10.59
C LEU A 171 4.96 -2.33 -11.80
N ALA A 172 6.27 -2.23 -12.03
CA ALA A 172 6.93 -3.06 -13.04
C ALA A 172 6.84 -4.53 -12.62
N LEU A 173 6.57 -5.40 -13.59
CA LEU A 173 6.65 -6.84 -13.40
C LEU A 173 8.08 -7.26 -13.69
N ASP A 174 8.74 -7.87 -12.71
CA ASP A 174 10.05 -8.46 -12.95
C ASP A 174 9.85 -9.75 -13.77
N HIS A 175 10.30 -9.71 -15.03
CA HIS A 175 10.36 -10.88 -15.89
C HIS A 175 11.66 -11.63 -15.60
N SER A 176 11.80 -12.15 -14.39
CA SER A 176 12.85 -13.13 -14.10
C SER A 176 12.37 -14.47 -14.65
N ASP A 177 12.75 -14.74 -15.91
CA ASP A 177 12.65 -16.06 -16.57
C ASP A 177 13.43 -17.14 -15.81
#